data_AF-A0A7C4IPG4-F1
#
_entry.id   AF-A0A7C4IPG4-F1
#
_cell.length_a   1.000
_cell.length_b   1.000
_cell.length_c   1.000
_cell.angle_alpha   90.00
_cell.angle_beta   90.00
_cell.angle_gamma   90.00
#
_symmetry.space_group_name_H-M   'P 1'
#
loop_
_entity.id
_entity.type
_entity.pdbx_description
1 polymer ?
#
loop_
_entity_poly.entity_id
_entity_poly.type
_entity_poly.pdbx_seq_one_letter_code
_entity_poly.pdbx_strand_id
1 'polypeptide(L)'
;MSSSAGWDWETGEKVVADINEWHKKFTAVRELIPSNDGEKVASVVRNSERRFTTCVNGEAWEETFERVYSLTFTPDNRLISLALRDYEWSVNIDHEMWEEKFDFVWNLVVSPDGKSIGLNVTKDNMSGVCLNGTIWENMFFEARDCIMSPDGMKAASHVLVNRRKELDNFGFMKKNWTVAVD
;
A
#
# COMPACT_ATOMS: atom_id res chain seq x y z
N MET A 1 -14.79 -6.66 20.94
CA MET A 1 -13.72 -7.61 21.30
C MET A 1 -13.55 -8.50 20.08
N SER A 2 -12.52 -8.25 19.25
CA SER A 2 -12.24 -9.14 18.13
C SER A 2 -11.75 -10.45 18.72
N SER A 3 -12.46 -11.54 18.44
CA SER A 3 -12.06 -12.86 18.90
C SER A 3 -10.67 -13.17 18.33
N SER A 4 -9.85 -13.80 19.14
CA SER A 4 -8.54 -14.39 18.84
C SER A 4 -8.63 -15.54 17.80
N ALA A 5 -9.49 -15.42 16.79
CA ALA A 5 -10.07 -16.54 16.04
C ALA A 5 -9.10 -17.27 15.09
N GLY A 6 -7.81 -16.94 15.07
CA GLY A 6 -6.80 -17.63 14.26
C GLY A 6 -5.49 -17.92 14.96
N TRP A 7 -5.35 -17.57 16.24
CA TRP A 7 -4.08 -17.77 16.95
C TRP A 7 -3.98 -19.20 17.49
N ASP A 8 -3.00 -19.94 17.00
CA ASP A 8 -2.59 -21.22 17.58
C ASP A 8 -1.65 -20.97 18.77
N TRP A 9 -2.20 -21.03 19.98
CA TRP A 9 -1.44 -20.91 21.22
C TRP A 9 -0.86 -22.25 21.72
N GLU A 10 -1.17 -23.36 21.04
CA GLU A 10 -0.73 -24.70 21.44
C GLU A 10 0.63 -25.04 20.82
N THR A 11 0.91 -24.55 19.61
CA THR A 11 2.18 -24.79 18.92
C THR A 11 3.30 -23.89 19.45
N GLY A 12 4.31 -24.49 20.09
CA GLY A 12 5.45 -23.74 20.64
C GLY A 12 6.38 -23.13 19.60
N GLU A 13 6.51 -23.74 18.42
CA GLU A 13 7.23 -23.22 17.25
C GLU A 13 6.64 -23.80 15.97
N LYS A 14 6.49 -22.97 14.93
CA LYS A 14 6.01 -23.37 13.62
C LYS A 14 6.84 -22.72 12.53
N VAL A 15 7.31 -23.53 11.59
CA VAL A 15 7.98 -23.01 10.38
C VAL A 15 6.93 -22.59 9.37
N VAL A 16 6.80 -21.27 9.15
CA VAL A 16 5.83 -20.69 8.19
C VAL A 16 6.42 -20.59 6.79
N ALA A 17 7.71 -20.25 6.69
CA ALA A 17 8.44 -20.19 5.43
C ALA A 17 9.95 -20.35 5.64
N ASP A 18 10.63 -20.99 4.67
CA ASP A 18 12.09 -20.99 4.57
C ASP A 18 12.56 -19.95 3.55
N ILE A 19 13.02 -18.80 4.05
CA ILE A 19 13.47 -17.68 3.23
C ILE A 19 14.76 -18.02 2.44
N ASN A 20 15.56 -18.98 2.91
CA ASN A 20 16.75 -19.42 2.17
C ASN A 20 16.37 -20.10 0.86
N GLU A 21 15.27 -20.86 0.83
CA GLU A 21 14.73 -21.43 -0.40
C GLU A 21 14.27 -20.35 -1.38
N TRP A 22 13.78 -19.22 -0.88
CA TRP A 22 13.35 -18.10 -1.72
C TRP A 22 14.54 -17.45 -2.41
N HIS A 23 15.66 -17.27 -1.69
CA HIS A 23 16.90 -16.74 -2.26
C HIS A 23 17.52 -17.65 -3.33
N LYS A 24 17.20 -18.95 -3.33
CA LYS A 24 17.59 -19.87 -4.41
C LYS A 24 16.71 -19.74 -5.66
N LYS A 25 15.43 -19.36 -5.49
CA LYS A 25 14.43 -19.26 -6.56
C LYS A 25 14.36 -17.87 -7.21
N PHE A 26 14.57 -16.81 -6.44
CA PHE A 26 14.36 -15.44 -6.90
C PHE A 26 15.65 -14.64 -6.93
N THR A 27 15.75 -13.74 -7.91
CA THR A 27 16.91 -12.84 -8.07
C THR A 27 16.91 -11.68 -7.08
N ALA A 28 15.77 -11.46 -6.41
CA ALA A 28 15.62 -10.53 -5.31
C ALA A 28 14.46 -11.00 -4.43
N VAL A 29 14.63 -10.86 -3.12
CA VAL A 29 13.60 -10.98 -2.09
C VAL A 29 13.66 -9.66 -1.31
N ARG A 30 12.53 -8.98 -1.16
CA ARG A 30 12.45 -7.68 -0.46
C ARG A 30 12.04 -7.89 1.00
N GLU A 31 11.54 -6.83 1.63
CA GLU A 31 11.03 -6.85 2.99
C GLU A 31 9.97 -7.95 3.17
N LEU A 32 10.08 -8.68 4.28
CA LEU A 32 9.17 -9.73 4.68
C LEU A 32 8.05 -9.12 5.52
N ILE A 33 6.81 -9.37 5.13
CA ILE A 33 5.61 -8.84 5.77
C ILE A 33 4.81 -10.00 6.37
N PRO A 34 4.81 -10.18 7.71
CA PRO A 34 4.00 -11.20 8.35
C PRO A 34 2.51 -10.83 8.37
N SER A 35 1.62 -11.82 8.33
CA SER A 35 0.20 -11.64 8.64
C SER A 35 -0.02 -11.45 10.14
N ASN A 36 -1.18 -10.90 10.49
CA ASN A 36 -1.51 -10.59 11.89
C ASN A 36 -1.61 -11.84 12.76
N ASP A 37 -2.04 -12.98 12.22
CA ASP A 37 -2.12 -14.27 12.92
C ASP A 37 -0.80 -15.06 12.92
N GLY A 38 0.23 -14.58 12.21
CA GLY A 38 1.52 -15.24 12.09
C GLY A 38 1.53 -16.45 11.15
N GLU A 39 0.44 -16.74 10.44
CA GLU A 39 0.30 -17.93 9.57
C GLU A 39 0.84 -17.71 8.15
N LYS A 40 1.08 -16.45 7.77
CA LYS A 40 1.63 -16.08 6.47
C LYS A 40 2.79 -15.11 6.60
N VAL A 41 3.72 -15.20 5.67
CA VAL A 41 4.73 -14.17 5.39
C VAL A 41 4.76 -13.90 3.89
N ALA A 42 4.68 -12.63 3.53
CA ALA A 42 4.70 -12.17 2.15
C ALA A 42 6.00 -11.41 1.85
N SER A 43 6.41 -11.40 0.59
CA SER A 43 7.50 -10.56 0.08
C SER A 43 7.25 -10.20 -1.37
N VAL A 44 7.73 -9.02 -1.77
CA VAL A 44 7.98 -8.75 -3.18
C VAL A 44 9.21 -9.54 -3.60
N VAL A 45 9.11 -10.32 -4.65
CA VAL A 45 10.22 -11.09 -5.24
C VAL A 45 10.41 -10.70 -6.69
N ARG A 46 11.61 -10.97 -7.23
CA ARG A 46 11.89 -10.79 -8.66
C ARG A 46 12.25 -12.11 -9.31
N ASN A 47 11.45 -12.51 -10.29
CA ASN A 47 11.66 -13.75 -11.04
C ASN A 47 12.89 -13.68 -11.97
N SER A 48 13.20 -14.79 -12.64
CA SER A 48 14.31 -14.91 -13.61
C SER A 48 14.16 -13.98 -14.81
N GLU A 49 12.92 -13.64 -15.19
CA GLU A 49 12.56 -12.71 -16.27
C GLU A 49 12.62 -11.23 -15.85
N ARG A 50 13.18 -10.96 -14.66
CA ARG A 50 13.33 -9.62 -14.08
C ARG A 50 12.01 -8.87 -13.86
N ARG A 51 10.89 -9.59 -13.76
CA ARG A 51 9.59 -9.04 -13.36
C ARG A 51 9.37 -9.19 -11.86
N PHE A 52 8.66 -8.23 -11.26
CA PHE A 52 8.29 -8.31 -9.86
C PHE A 52 6.96 -9.04 -9.71
N THR A 53 6.84 -9.82 -8.63
CA THR A 53 5.60 -10.45 -8.20
C THR A 53 5.61 -10.56 -6.68
N THR A 54 4.49 -10.95 -6.11
CA THR A 54 4.35 -11.24 -4.69
C THR A 54 4.59 -12.72 -4.46
N CYS A 55 5.24 -13.05 -3.34
CA CYS A 55 5.41 -14.41 -2.87
C CYS A 55 4.83 -14.52 -1.46
N VAL A 56 4.01 -15.52 -1.21
CA VAL A 56 3.42 -15.82 0.11
C VAL A 56 3.83 -17.23 0.51
N ASN A 57 4.46 -17.38 1.67
CA ASN A 57 4.94 -18.68 2.19
C ASN A 57 5.80 -19.51 1.20
N GLY A 58 6.46 -18.85 0.24
CA GLY A 58 7.35 -19.48 -0.74
C GLY A 58 6.71 -19.80 -2.08
N GLU A 59 5.42 -19.49 -2.22
CA GLU A 59 4.67 -19.60 -3.46
C GLU A 59 4.60 -18.22 -4.12
N ALA A 60 5.18 -18.08 -5.32
CA ALA A 60 5.07 -16.85 -6.10
C ALA A 60 3.72 -16.83 -6.81
N TRP A 61 3.11 -15.65 -6.91
CA TRP A 61 1.93 -15.44 -7.72
C TRP A 61 2.28 -15.46 -9.22
N GLU A 62 1.29 -15.78 -10.05
CA GLU A 62 1.44 -15.82 -11.50
C GLU A 62 1.46 -14.40 -12.08
N GLU A 63 0.73 -13.47 -11.46
CA GLU A 63 0.68 -12.08 -11.84
C GLU A 63 2.05 -11.43 -11.71
N THR A 64 2.43 -10.66 -12.73
CA THR A 64 3.67 -9.90 -12.71
C THR A 64 3.43 -8.42 -12.91
N PHE A 65 4.38 -7.63 -12.42
CA PHE A 65 4.33 -6.18 -12.37
C PHE A 65 5.70 -5.59 -12.70
N GLU A 66 5.68 -4.35 -13.18
CA GLU A 66 6.91 -3.57 -13.37
C GLU A 66 7.52 -3.16 -12.04
N ARG A 67 6.66 -2.88 -11.04
CA ARG A 67 7.03 -2.59 -9.65
C ARG A 67 5.91 -3.04 -8.70
N VAL A 68 6.29 -3.41 -7.48
CA VAL A 68 5.38 -3.68 -6.36
C VAL A 68 6.00 -3.09 -5.09
N TYR A 69 5.20 -2.39 -4.29
CA TYR A 69 5.58 -1.78 -3.02
C TYR A 69 4.46 -1.85 -1.98
N SER A 70 4.80 -1.47 -0.74
CA SER A 70 3.85 -1.26 0.36
C SER A 70 2.89 -2.43 0.57
N LEU A 71 3.47 -3.61 0.83
CA LEU A 71 2.70 -4.80 1.17
C LEU A 71 2.15 -4.66 2.59
N THR A 72 0.88 -5.02 2.79
CA THR A 72 0.29 -5.14 4.12
C THR A 72 -0.78 -6.22 4.12
N PHE A 73 -0.87 -6.99 5.20
CA PHE A 73 -2.01 -7.84 5.44
C PHE A 73 -3.14 -7.04 6.11
N THR A 74 -4.37 -7.35 5.75
CA THR A 74 -5.56 -6.95 6.50
C THR A 74 -5.77 -7.89 7.70
N PRO A 75 -6.59 -7.50 8.70
CA PRO A 75 -6.98 -8.39 9.79
C PRO A 75 -7.64 -9.71 9.37
N ASP A 76 -8.25 -9.75 8.18
CA ASP A 76 -8.83 -10.96 7.58
C ASP A 76 -7.87 -11.69 6.62
N ASN A 77 -6.57 -11.40 6.70
CA ASN A 77 -5.48 -12.07 5.96
C ASN A 77 -5.51 -11.95 4.44
N ARG A 78 -6.17 -10.91 3.90
CA ARG A 78 -5.99 -10.47 2.50
C ARG A 78 -4.70 -9.67 2.40
N LEU A 79 -3.94 -9.88 1.34
CA LEU A 79 -2.70 -9.17 1.10
C LEU A 79 -2.94 -8.00 0.14
N ILE A 80 -2.67 -6.79 0.61
CA ILE A 80 -2.77 -5.58 -0.21
C ILE A 80 -1.36 -5.14 -0.62
N SER A 81 -1.22 -4.67 -1.86
CA SER A 81 0.02 -4.09 -2.37
C SER A 81 -0.27 -2.95 -3.34
N LEU A 82 0.70 -2.05 -3.49
CA LEU A 82 0.70 -1.02 -4.53
C LEU A 82 1.53 -1.54 -5.71
N ALA A 83 0.92 -1.62 -6.89
CA ALA A 83 1.54 -2.25 -8.05
C ALA A 83 1.48 -1.35 -9.29
N LEU A 84 2.56 -1.42 -10.08
CA LEU A 84 2.68 -0.74 -11.37
C LEU A 84 2.56 -1.78 -12.49
N ARG A 85 1.58 -1.59 -13.36
CA ARG A 85 1.36 -2.40 -14.56
C ARG A 85 0.93 -1.48 -15.71
N ASP A 86 1.49 -1.69 -16.89
CA ASP A 86 1.20 -0.90 -18.09
C ASP A 86 1.40 0.61 -17.86
N TYR A 87 2.48 0.97 -17.14
CA TYR A 87 2.81 2.34 -16.73
C TYR A 87 1.80 3.04 -15.81
N GLU A 88 0.80 2.35 -15.30
CA GLU A 88 -0.20 2.88 -14.37
C GLU A 88 -0.15 2.21 -13.00
N TRP A 89 -0.24 3.01 -11.94
CA TRP A 89 -0.30 2.50 -10.58
C TRP A 89 -1.73 2.16 -10.17
N SER A 90 -1.87 1.11 -9.36
CA SER A 90 -3.12 0.79 -8.68
C SER A 90 -2.89 -0.02 -7.40
N VAL A 91 -3.99 -0.32 -6.71
CA VAL A 91 -4.02 -1.23 -5.57
C VAL A 91 -4.28 -2.64 -6.09
N ASN A 92 -3.55 -3.61 -5.53
CA ASN A 92 -3.75 -5.03 -5.78
C ASN A 92 -4.08 -5.73 -4.46
N ILE A 93 -5.23 -6.40 -4.42
CA ILE A 93 -5.75 -7.15 -3.27
C ILE A 93 -5.73 -8.62 -3.65
N ASP A 94 -4.89 -9.41 -2.98
CA ASP A 94 -4.58 -10.78 -3.37
C ASP A 94 -4.24 -10.84 -4.88
N HIS A 95 -5.03 -11.55 -5.68
CA HIS A 95 -4.79 -11.71 -7.13
C HIS A 95 -5.51 -10.67 -7.99
N GLU A 96 -6.24 -9.72 -7.38
CA GLU A 96 -7.10 -8.78 -8.09
C GLU A 96 -6.60 -7.34 -7.97
N MET A 97 -6.32 -6.73 -9.12
CA MET A 97 -5.96 -5.30 -9.20
C MET A 97 -7.23 -4.47 -9.39
N TRP A 98 -7.34 -3.34 -8.70
CA TRP A 98 -8.42 -2.38 -8.91
C TRP A 98 -8.50 -1.92 -10.37
N GLU A 99 -9.71 -1.56 -10.79
CA GLU A 99 -9.95 -0.96 -12.12
C GLU A 99 -9.35 0.44 -12.20
N GLU A 100 -9.39 1.19 -11.10
CA GLU A 100 -8.89 2.56 -11.02
C GLU A 100 -7.38 2.62 -11.20
N LYS A 101 -6.93 3.58 -12.01
CA LYS A 101 -5.53 3.80 -12.36
C LYS A 101 -5.08 5.22 -12.01
N PHE A 102 -3.82 5.33 -11.60
CA PHE A 102 -3.20 6.56 -11.11
C PHE A 102 -1.81 6.76 -11.71
N ASP A 103 -1.38 8.01 -11.83
CA ASP A 103 -0.02 8.36 -12.27
C ASP A 103 1.01 7.91 -11.22
N PHE A 104 0.66 8.02 -9.94
CA PHE A 104 1.48 7.58 -8.82
C PHE A 104 0.65 7.33 -7.56
N VAL A 105 1.13 6.43 -6.70
CA VAL A 105 0.48 6.06 -5.43
C VAL A 105 1.50 5.91 -4.30
N TRP A 106 1.13 6.30 -3.08
CA TRP A 106 1.96 6.15 -1.87
C TRP A 106 1.11 6.21 -0.59
N ASN A 107 1.74 5.95 0.57
CA ASN A 107 1.10 5.97 1.89
C ASN A 107 -0.18 5.14 2.00
N LEU A 108 -0.09 3.85 1.65
CA LEU A 108 -1.19 2.91 1.87
C LEU A 108 -1.55 2.83 3.36
N VAL A 109 -2.83 2.97 3.67
CA VAL A 109 -3.42 2.80 4.99
C VAL A 109 -4.67 1.92 4.91
N VAL A 110 -4.91 1.14 5.95
CA VAL A 110 -6.04 0.22 6.06
C VAL A 110 -6.78 0.48 7.37
N SER A 111 -8.12 0.47 7.35
CA SER A 111 -8.92 0.64 8.56
C SER A 111 -8.69 -0.49 9.57
N PRO A 112 -8.92 -0.26 10.87
CA PRO A 112 -8.77 -1.29 11.91
C PRO A 112 -9.59 -2.57 11.67
N ASP A 113 -10.70 -2.47 10.94
CA ASP A 113 -11.55 -3.62 10.57
C ASP A 113 -11.18 -4.28 9.23
N GLY A 114 -10.16 -3.75 8.52
CA GLY A 114 -9.68 -4.27 7.25
C GLY A 114 -10.54 -3.95 6.03
N LYS A 115 -11.63 -3.18 6.18
CA LYS A 115 -12.60 -2.96 5.10
C LYS A 115 -12.32 -1.76 4.23
N SER A 116 -11.65 -0.74 4.78
CA SER A 116 -11.36 0.49 4.05
C SER A 116 -9.88 0.60 3.75
N ILE A 117 -9.59 1.02 2.52
CA ILE A 117 -8.24 1.19 1.98
C ILE A 117 -8.11 2.63 1.52
N GLY A 118 -7.14 3.33 2.09
CA GLY A 118 -6.81 4.71 1.78
C GLY A 118 -5.38 4.79 1.27
N LEU A 119 -5.13 5.68 0.32
CA LEU A 119 -3.79 5.93 -0.20
C LEU A 119 -3.72 7.32 -0.80
N ASN A 120 -2.53 7.94 -0.74
CA ASN A 120 -2.31 9.11 -1.56
C ASN A 120 -2.17 8.73 -3.03
N VAL A 121 -2.72 9.56 -3.90
CA VAL A 121 -2.66 9.37 -5.34
C VAL A 121 -2.26 10.67 -6.04
N THR A 122 -1.63 10.55 -7.19
CA THR A 122 -1.54 11.63 -8.19
C THR A 122 -2.29 11.24 -9.44
N LYS A 123 -3.07 12.17 -9.97
CA LYS A 123 -3.79 12.07 -11.24
C LYS A 123 -3.84 13.44 -11.89
N ASP A 124 -3.48 13.53 -13.17
CA ASP A 124 -3.48 14.77 -13.95
C ASP A 124 -2.63 15.90 -13.31
N ASN A 125 -1.47 15.53 -12.76
CA ASN A 125 -0.56 16.43 -12.02
C ASN A 125 -1.14 17.05 -10.73
N MET A 126 -2.24 16.50 -10.23
CA MET A 126 -2.84 16.89 -8.95
C MET A 126 -2.80 15.70 -8.00
N SER A 127 -2.61 15.97 -6.71
CA SER A 127 -2.48 14.97 -5.65
C SER A 127 -3.60 15.07 -4.63
N GLY A 128 -3.94 13.96 -4.01
CA GLY A 128 -4.97 13.88 -2.99
C GLY A 128 -4.97 12.51 -2.33
N VAL A 129 -6.14 12.07 -1.87
CA VAL A 129 -6.36 10.72 -1.34
C VAL A 129 -7.42 10.01 -2.18
N CYS A 130 -7.20 8.72 -2.38
CA CYS A 130 -8.21 7.77 -2.82
C CYS A 130 -8.65 6.96 -1.59
N LEU A 131 -9.95 6.86 -1.37
CA LEU A 131 -10.55 6.03 -0.33
C LEU A 131 -11.50 5.04 -1.02
N ASN A 132 -11.20 3.74 -0.91
CA ASN A 132 -12.01 2.65 -1.50
C ASN A 132 -12.31 2.86 -3.00
N GLY A 133 -11.27 3.18 -3.78
CA GLY A 133 -11.40 3.46 -5.22
C GLY A 133 -11.92 4.85 -5.57
N THR A 134 -12.39 5.64 -4.60
CA THR A 134 -12.92 6.98 -4.86
C THR A 134 -11.91 8.06 -4.51
N ILE A 135 -11.49 8.85 -5.50
CA ILE A 135 -10.62 10.02 -5.28
C ILE A 135 -11.41 11.17 -4.64
N TRP A 136 -10.73 12.01 -3.85
CA TRP A 136 -11.30 13.26 -3.38
C TRP A 136 -11.80 14.14 -4.53
N GLU A 137 -12.95 14.80 -4.32
CA GLU A 137 -13.50 15.76 -5.28
C GLU A 137 -12.55 16.95 -5.49
N ASN A 138 -11.93 17.42 -4.40
CA ASN A 138 -10.95 18.50 -4.41
C ASN A 138 -9.53 17.95 -4.29
N MET A 139 -8.77 18.04 -5.38
CA MET A 139 -7.35 17.68 -5.43
C MET A 139 -6.47 18.91 -5.26
N PHE A 140 -5.22 18.70 -4.84
CA PHE A 140 -4.27 19.76 -4.50
C PHE A 140 -2.98 19.62 -5.33
N PHE A 141 -2.13 20.64 -5.33
CA PHE A 141 -0.85 20.57 -6.05
C PHE A 141 0.11 19.53 -5.44
N GLU A 142 -0.01 19.32 -4.12
CA GLU A 142 0.74 18.32 -3.39
C GLU A 142 -0.12 17.80 -2.23
N ALA A 143 -0.07 16.50 -2.00
CA ALA A 143 -0.53 15.81 -0.80
C ALA A 143 0.66 14.99 -0.25
N ARG A 144 0.80 14.84 1.07
CA ARG A 144 2.02 14.25 1.65
C ARG A 144 1.81 13.05 2.54
N ASP A 145 0.76 13.05 3.33
CA ASP A 145 0.43 12.00 4.30
C ASP A 145 -0.96 11.43 3.99
N CYS A 146 -1.25 10.22 4.43
CA CYS A 146 -2.59 9.67 4.40
C CYS A 146 -2.89 9.10 5.78
N ILE A 147 -3.87 9.68 6.47
CA ILE A 147 -4.35 9.21 7.76
C ILE A 147 -5.83 8.88 7.61
N MET A 148 -6.25 7.71 8.10
CA MET A 148 -7.64 7.27 8.05
C MET A 148 -8.28 7.37 9.44
N SER A 149 -9.56 7.75 9.50
CA SER A 149 -10.34 7.69 10.73
C SER A 149 -10.50 6.24 11.24
N PRO A 150 -10.69 6.02 12.56
CA PRO A 150 -10.83 4.66 13.10
C PRO A 150 -12.00 3.85 12.54
N ASP A 151 -13.06 4.52 12.06
CA ASP A 151 -14.21 3.89 11.40
C ASP A 151 -13.99 3.65 9.89
N GLY A 152 -12.85 4.06 9.35
CA GLY A 152 -12.51 3.91 7.93
C GLY A 152 -13.29 4.82 6.98
N MET A 153 -14.13 5.72 7.49
CA MET A 153 -15.04 6.51 6.65
C MET A 153 -14.40 7.79 6.11
N LYS A 154 -13.38 8.32 6.79
CA LYS A 154 -12.73 9.58 6.47
C LYS A 154 -11.23 9.42 6.29
N ALA A 155 -10.65 10.25 5.44
CA ALA A 155 -9.21 10.37 5.31
C ALA A 155 -8.77 11.83 5.47
N ALA A 156 -7.52 12.01 5.88
CA ALA A 156 -6.88 13.31 6.03
C ALA A 156 -5.48 13.32 5.43
N SER A 157 -5.07 14.47 4.88
CA SER A 157 -3.75 14.69 4.31
C SER A 157 -3.27 16.11 4.52
N HIS A 158 -1.96 16.29 4.69
CA HIS A 158 -1.33 17.60 4.55
C HIS A 158 -1.25 17.98 3.09
N VAL A 159 -1.79 19.16 2.76
CA VAL A 159 -1.94 19.62 1.37
C VAL A 159 -1.40 21.03 1.17
N LEU A 160 -0.89 21.28 -0.05
CA LEU A 160 -0.41 22.59 -0.48
C LEU A 160 -1.55 23.38 -1.13
N VAL A 161 -1.96 24.49 -0.51
CA VAL A 161 -3.14 25.27 -0.93
C VAL A 161 -2.86 26.14 -2.16
N ASN A 162 -1.70 26.81 -2.18
CA ASN A 162 -1.29 27.63 -3.33
C ASN A 162 -0.07 27.05 -4.01
N ARG A 163 -0.04 27.06 -5.35
CA ARG A 163 1.16 26.67 -6.09
C ARG A 163 2.32 27.61 -5.76
N ARG A 164 3.49 27.05 -5.48
CA ARG A 164 4.74 27.82 -5.28
C ARG A 164 5.63 27.67 -6.50
N LYS A 165 6.42 28.71 -6.79
CA LYS A 165 7.52 28.59 -7.75
C LYS A 165 8.68 27.86 -7.08
N GLU A 166 9.48 27.16 -7.87
CA GLU A 166 10.72 26.55 -7.39
C GLU A 166 11.58 27.61 -6.70
N LEU A 167 12.21 27.22 -5.59
CA LEU A 167 13.10 28.07 -4.77
C LEU A 167 12.44 29.30 -4.10
N ASP A 168 11.10 29.40 -4.05
CA ASP A 168 10.40 30.47 -3.32
C ASP A 168 10.39 30.24 -1.79
N ASN A 169 11.49 30.63 -1.15
CA ASN A 169 11.66 30.56 0.31
C ASN A 169 10.72 31.49 1.08
N PHE A 170 10.43 32.70 0.57
CA PHE A 170 9.50 33.62 1.23
C PHE A 170 8.06 33.10 1.20
N GLY A 171 7.62 32.52 0.09
CA GLY A 171 6.34 31.84 -0.02
C GLY A 171 6.25 30.60 0.88
N PHE A 172 7.34 29.85 1.04
CA PHE A 172 7.42 28.76 2.02
C PHE A 172 7.16 29.25 3.46
N MET A 173 7.80 30.34 3.87
CA MET A 173 7.67 30.89 5.23
C MET A 173 6.27 31.41 5.56
N LYS A 174 5.41 31.64 4.56
CA LYS A 174 4.00 32.04 4.75
C LYS A 174 3.06 30.92 5.19
N LYS A 175 3.56 29.70 5.47
CA LYS A 175 2.79 28.54 5.97
C LYS A 175 1.64 28.15 5.03
N ASN A 176 1.98 27.86 3.78
CA ASN A 176 1.04 27.53 2.72
C ASN A 176 0.51 26.07 2.75
N TRP A 177 0.62 25.40 3.88
CA TRP A 177 0.19 24.02 4.09
C TRP A 177 -0.98 24.01 5.07
N THR A 178 -1.97 23.17 4.79
CA THR A 178 -3.09 22.91 5.69
C THR A 178 -3.39 21.41 5.70
N VAL A 179 -4.38 21.01 6.50
CA VAL A 179 -4.96 19.67 6.45
C VAL A 179 -6.24 19.74 5.61
N ALA A 180 -6.37 18.83 4.65
CA ALA A 180 -7.64 18.50 4.01
C ALA A 180 -8.18 17.22 4.63
N VAL A 181 -9.50 17.17 4.80
CA VAL A 181 -10.27 16.01 5.29
C VAL A 181 -11.49 15.90 4.39
N ASP A 182 -11.90 14.68 4.05
CA ASP A 182 -13.16 14.43 3.32
C ASP A 182 -14.37 14.26 4.25
#